data_AF-G0WBR4-F1
#
_entry.id   AF-G0WBR4-F1
#
_cell.length_a   1.000
_cell.length_b   1.000
_cell.length_c   1.000
_cell.angle_alpha   90.00
_cell.angle_beta   90.00
_cell.angle_gamma   90.00
#
_symmetry.space_group_name_H-M   'P 1'
#
loop_
_entity.id
_entity.type
_entity.pdbx_description
1 polymer ?
#
loop_
_entity_poly.entity_id
_entity_poly.type
_entity_poly.pdbx_seq_one_letter_code
_entity_poly.pdbx_strand_id
1 'polypeptide(L)'
;MSVQLSNYPSNSTHPQLVPKEEEGILKYLLDVRNYLQNLKRNRTQYLNSQAVQKTYQEVLTKVRELDEIRKNNHATPSNSATTLIHSMELHNRVDSVLDDVFQLLSLCFLTVGLKNSAPATYASLSTVQSLLEHLNESNIFTHHDLGPIKERLDQISKIVEESCSQEIKLDNEGDDQFNQYLDETELEQNQNKIEQDLLLRAKLQHCLDEYHEIESKLEEIDPSLNSILEKLFQIRRGLLSLVASAKKNSLLSQKELDEKHLISPEYLNKKLLELEKEFKDLESNRDEFGKFKSLETGEIPENGQNVLKGLEDDCNDLINDLSHQTNGRLTLDPDLQPVYEQLIEIKTTLEKLMITRRWTLRETDLFTYQKKLGEIDNLRVKGKFPSKSSDSKGQFIILYLLRRCYAIIYKLLECSEPVSESLQPIHNQLSTVRRCLLDIKRLGGVSNERELYPYQMKLASLDNLRKDGIFYDSDGNIPEGQGTLNALLAACFDIVHEMKVEAEANNKSNDTSDNDDTNSQF
;
A
#
# COMPACT_ATOMS: atom_id res chain seq x y z
N MET A 1 7.27 27.54 -31.27
CA MET A 1 6.83 27.93 -29.92
C MET A 1 6.98 26.69 -29.07
N SER A 2 8.06 26.64 -28.32
CA SER A 2 8.59 25.43 -27.71
C SER A 2 7.92 25.22 -26.36
N VAL A 3 7.19 24.11 -26.22
CA VAL A 3 6.62 23.65 -24.95
C VAL A 3 7.79 23.23 -24.05
N GLN A 4 8.03 23.98 -22.98
CA GLN A 4 8.97 23.60 -21.93
C GLN A 4 8.35 22.44 -21.14
N LEU A 5 8.83 21.22 -21.41
CA LEU A 5 8.63 20.06 -20.54
C LEU A 5 9.26 20.36 -19.17
N SER A 6 8.41 20.57 -18.16
CA SER A 6 8.80 20.64 -16.75
C SER A 6 9.14 19.23 -16.26
N ASN A 7 10.38 18.80 -16.49
CA ASN A 7 10.93 17.62 -15.84
C ASN A 7 11.12 17.92 -14.35
N TYR A 8 10.32 17.26 -13.51
CA TYR A 8 10.58 17.16 -12.07
C TYR A 8 11.90 16.42 -11.85
N PRO A 9 12.80 16.90 -10.98
CA PRO A 9 13.84 16.05 -10.45
C PRO A 9 13.15 15.02 -9.55
N SER A 10 13.12 13.77 -10.01
CA SER A 10 12.94 12.60 -9.15
C SER A 10 13.82 12.75 -7.91
N ASN A 11 13.52 12.04 -6.82
CA ASN A 11 14.35 11.92 -5.58
C ASN A 11 15.85 11.55 -5.80
N SER A 12 16.32 11.53 -7.05
CA SER A 12 17.68 11.51 -7.56
C SER A 12 18.55 12.73 -7.18
N THR A 13 19.39 12.51 -6.17
CA THR A 13 20.86 12.76 -6.15
C THR A 13 21.48 14.16 -5.98
N HIS A 14 22.38 14.19 -4.96
CA HIS A 14 23.56 15.04 -4.69
C HIS A 14 23.38 16.29 -3.81
N PRO A 15 24.39 16.62 -2.96
CA PRO A 15 24.19 17.25 -1.65
C PRO A 15 23.59 18.63 -1.85
N GLN A 16 22.27 18.75 -1.67
CA GLN A 16 21.61 20.03 -1.65
C GLN A 16 22.29 20.84 -0.55
N LEU A 17 22.93 21.94 -0.96
CA LEU A 17 23.57 22.89 -0.08
C LEU A 17 22.50 23.38 0.89
N VAL A 18 22.60 22.93 2.13
CA VAL A 18 21.71 23.36 3.20
C VAL A 18 22.14 24.79 3.55
N PRO A 19 21.22 25.77 3.55
CA PRO A 19 21.54 27.10 4.06
C PRO A 19 22.08 26.99 5.48
N LYS A 20 23.11 27.77 5.84
CA LYS A 20 23.74 27.70 7.18
C LYS A 20 22.74 27.90 8.32
N GLU A 21 21.66 28.63 8.05
CA GLU A 21 20.55 28.89 8.97
C GLU A 21 19.70 27.64 9.24
N GLU A 22 19.62 26.70 8.28
CA GLU A 22 18.83 25.47 8.38
C GLU A 22 19.64 24.26 8.86
N GLU A 23 20.98 24.34 8.93
CA GLU A 23 21.86 23.24 9.38
C GLU A 23 21.56 22.78 10.82
N GLY A 24 21.17 23.72 11.70
CA GLY A 24 20.77 23.41 13.08
C GLY A 24 19.50 22.56 13.14
N ILE A 25 18.52 22.88 12.30
CA ILE A 25 17.25 22.16 12.18
C ILE A 25 17.50 20.78 11.56
N LEU A 26 18.34 20.68 10.53
CA LEU A 26 18.71 19.40 9.92
C LEU A 26 19.29 18.42 10.95
N LYS A 27 20.21 18.88 11.80
CA LYS A 27 20.84 18.02 12.82
C LYS A 27 19.79 17.49 13.80
N TYR A 28 18.90 18.35 14.27
CA TYR A 28 17.79 17.96 15.14
C TYR A 28 16.88 16.91 14.49
N LEU A 29 16.45 17.14 13.24
CA LEU A 29 15.58 16.21 12.52
C LEU A 29 16.26 14.84 12.30
N LEU A 30 17.57 14.81 12.05
CA LEU A 30 18.33 13.56 11.96
C LEU A 30 18.36 12.79 13.29
N ASP A 31 18.52 13.49 14.41
CA ASP A 31 18.50 12.88 15.74
C ASP A 31 17.10 12.32 16.06
N VAL A 32 16.04 13.07 15.77
CA VAL A 32 14.65 12.62 15.90
C VAL A 32 14.37 11.41 15.02
N ARG A 33 14.82 11.42 13.75
CA ARG A 33 14.67 10.27 12.83
C ARG A 33 15.29 9.01 13.40
N ASN A 34 16.52 9.09 13.94
CA ASN A 34 17.19 7.95 14.55
C ASN A 34 16.47 7.46 15.81
N TYR A 35 15.98 8.38 16.64
CA TYR A 35 15.18 8.08 17.81
C TYR A 35 13.90 7.32 17.45
N LEU A 36 13.10 7.82 16.51
CA LEU A 36 11.85 7.19 16.05
C LEU A 36 12.09 5.83 15.40
N GLN A 37 13.17 5.67 14.63
CA GLN A 37 13.54 4.37 14.04
C GLN A 37 13.90 3.33 15.11
N ASN A 38 14.63 3.74 16.16
CA ASN A 38 14.97 2.86 17.26
C ASN A 38 13.75 2.48 18.11
N LEU A 39 12.89 3.46 18.37
CA LEU A 39 11.62 3.31 19.07
C LEU A 39 10.73 2.28 18.34
N LYS A 40 10.65 2.36 17.00
CA LYS A 40 9.91 1.40 16.17
C LYS A 40 10.54 0.00 16.11
N ARG A 41 11.87 -0.10 16.16
CA ARG A 41 12.57 -1.41 16.10
C ARG A 41 12.39 -2.21 17.40
N ASN A 42 12.13 -1.53 18.52
CA ASN A 42 12.00 -2.16 19.82
C ASN A 42 10.57 -2.71 20.06
N ARG A 43 10.31 -3.93 19.58
CA ARG A 43 9.01 -4.63 19.76
C ARG A 43 8.72 -5.09 21.21
N THR A 44 9.60 -4.77 22.17
CA THR A 44 9.49 -5.23 23.57
C THR A 44 8.96 -4.17 24.53
N GLN A 45 8.91 -2.90 24.10
CA GLN A 45 8.41 -1.78 24.90
C GLN A 45 7.20 -1.18 24.20
N TYR A 46 6.05 -1.16 24.88
CA TYR A 46 4.83 -0.55 24.36
C TYR A 46 5.04 0.94 24.08
N LEU A 47 4.56 1.41 22.92
CA LEU A 47 4.69 2.81 22.52
C LEU A 47 3.74 3.67 23.36
N ASN A 48 4.29 4.64 24.10
CA ASN A 48 3.49 5.56 24.89
C ASN A 48 2.93 6.69 24.00
N SER A 49 1.60 6.84 23.98
CA SER A 49 0.88 7.88 23.23
C SER A 49 1.33 9.31 23.57
N GLN A 50 1.57 9.59 24.84
CA GLN A 50 2.00 10.91 25.33
C GLN A 50 3.43 11.24 24.87
N ALA A 51 4.32 10.24 24.82
CA ALA A 51 5.69 10.44 24.36
C ALA A 51 5.76 10.73 22.85
N VAL A 52 4.90 10.05 22.06
CA VAL A 52 4.76 10.31 20.62
C VAL A 52 4.19 11.69 20.37
N GLN A 53 3.13 12.08 21.09
CA GLN A 53 2.56 13.43 21.00
C GLN A 53 3.55 14.52 21.39
N LYS A 54 4.33 14.33 22.46
CA LYS A 54 5.37 15.27 22.85
C LYS A 54 6.44 15.45 21.76
N THR A 55 6.95 14.34 21.23
CA THR A 55 7.94 14.37 20.15
C THR A 55 7.37 15.06 18.90
N TYR A 56 6.09 14.82 18.61
CA TYR A 56 5.38 15.46 17.51
C TYR A 56 5.27 16.99 17.67
N GLN A 57 4.91 17.45 18.87
CA GLN A 57 4.87 18.88 19.19
C GLN A 57 6.25 19.54 19.06
N GLU A 58 7.30 18.91 19.58
CA GLU A 58 8.67 19.45 19.46
C GLU A 58 9.14 19.53 17.99
N VAL A 59 8.72 18.59 17.14
CA VAL A 59 9.00 18.65 15.69
C VAL A 59 8.21 19.79 15.04
N LEU A 60 6.94 19.98 15.38
CA LEU A 60 6.13 21.10 14.86
C LEU A 60 6.72 22.47 15.24
N THR A 61 7.24 22.64 16.45
CA THR A 61 7.95 23.88 16.82
C THR A 61 9.14 24.13 15.88
N LYS A 62 9.92 23.10 15.55
CA LYS A 62 11.04 23.23 14.59
C LYS A 62 10.62 23.47 13.15
N VAL A 63 9.47 22.95 12.76
CA VAL A 63 8.85 23.19 11.44
C VAL A 63 8.42 24.65 11.31
N ARG A 64 7.84 25.22 12.37
CA ARG A 64 7.52 26.65 12.41
C ARG A 64 8.75 27.55 12.35
N GLU A 65 9.79 27.21 13.11
CA GLU A 65 11.08 27.91 13.02
C GLU A 65 11.63 27.87 11.58
N LEU A 66 11.52 26.72 10.89
CA LEU A 66 11.93 26.57 9.49
C LEU A 66 11.09 27.45 8.54
N ASP A 67 9.76 27.45 8.70
CA ASP A 67 8.86 28.27 7.88
C ASP A 67 9.13 29.77 8.05
N GLU A 68 9.37 30.22 9.29
CA GLU A 68 9.73 31.61 9.57
C GLU A 68 11.08 32.00 8.95
N ILE A 69 12.10 31.14 8.99
CA ILE A 69 13.40 31.38 8.32
C ILE A 69 13.16 31.56 6.81
N ARG A 70 12.35 30.69 6.20
CA ARG A 70 12.05 30.74 4.77
C ARG A 70 11.25 31.99 4.38
N LYS A 71 10.26 32.39 5.18
CA LYS A 71 9.48 33.62 4.95
C LYS A 71 10.35 34.87 5.05
N ASN A 72 11.22 34.94 6.07
CA ASN A 72 12.15 36.06 6.25
C ASN A 72 13.15 36.20 5.11
N ASN A 73 13.65 35.09 4.58
CA ASN A 73 14.61 35.09 3.46
C ASN A 73 13.96 35.44 2.11
N HIS A 74 12.64 35.23 1.94
CA HIS A 74 11.92 35.48 0.70
C HIS A 74 11.02 36.73 0.69
N ALA A 75 11.09 37.57 1.74
CA ALA A 75 10.30 38.80 1.87
C ALA A 75 8.78 38.60 1.70
N THR A 76 8.29 37.39 1.99
CA THR A 76 6.86 37.11 2.11
C THR A 76 6.39 37.60 3.49
N PRO A 77 5.21 38.23 3.61
CA PRO A 77 4.72 38.68 4.90
C PRO A 77 4.58 37.49 5.85
N SER A 78 5.05 37.60 7.10
CA SER A 78 4.93 36.56 8.13
C SER A 78 3.49 36.08 8.36
N ASN A 79 2.49 36.85 7.93
CA ASN A 79 1.06 36.53 7.97
C ASN A 79 0.52 35.83 6.71
N SER A 80 1.37 35.35 5.80
CA SER A 80 0.89 34.61 4.62
C SER A 80 0.30 33.27 5.06
N ALA A 81 -0.95 32.99 4.68
CA ALA A 81 -1.69 31.78 5.02
C ALA A 81 -1.19 30.50 4.31
N THR A 82 0.04 30.55 3.77
CA THR A 82 0.64 29.51 2.92
C THR A 82 2.01 29.14 3.48
N THR A 83 2.18 27.88 3.87
CA THR A 83 3.48 27.33 4.31
C THR A 83 4.45 27.21 3.12
N LEU A 84 5.73 27.52 3.34
CA LEU A 84 6.80 27.40 2.35
C LEU A 84 7.53 26.04 2.43
N ILE A 85 7.08 25.15 3.32
CA ILE A 85 7.76 23.87 3.61
C ILE A 85 7.64 22.87 2.45
N HIS A 86 6.55 22.91 1.69
CA HIS A 86 6.37 22.05 0.50
C HIS A 86 6.61 22.81 -0.82
N SER A 87 7.30 23.96 -0.78
CA SER A 87 7.64 24.71 -2.01
C SER A 87 8.69 23.96 -2.82
N MET A 88 8.33 23.64 -4.08
CA MET A 88 9.22 22.95 -5.02
C MET A 88 10.50 23.74 -5.32
N GLU A 89 10.46 25.07 -5.25
CA GLU A 89 11.61 25.95 -5.50
C GLU A 89 12.64 25.93 -4.37
N LEU A 90 12.20 25.63 -3.14
CA LEU A 90 13.00 25.68 -1.92
C LEU A 90 13.38 24.29 -1.39
N HIS A 91 12.94 23.24 -2.06
CA HIS A 91 13.15 21.86 -1.63
C HIS A 91 14.64 21.55 -1.47
N ASN A 92 15.02 21.17 -0.27
CA ASN A 92 16.38 20.83 0.09
C ASN A 92 16.45 19.59 0.99
N ARG A 93 17.65 19.21 1.43
CA ARG A 93 17.87 18.01 2.25
C ARG A 93 17.08 18.02 3.56
N VAL A 94 16.80 19.20 4.13
CA VAL A 94 15.96 19.37 5.32
C VAL A 94 14.55 18.85 5.03
N ASP A 95 13.97 19.19 3.88
CA ASP A 95 12.63 18.75 3.48
C ASP A 95 12.56 17.24 3.28
N SER A 96 13.58 16.62 2.66
CA SER A 96 13.62 15.16 2.51
C SER A 96 13.71 14.45 3.88
N VAL A 97 14.50 14.99 4.82
CA VAL A 97 14.60 14.43 6.18
C VAL A 97 13.34 14.72 6.99
N LEU A 98 12.69 15.85 6.75
CA LEU A 98 11.45 16.24 7.40
C LEU A 98 10.30 15.33 6.97
N ASP A 99 10.17 15.05 5.67
CA ASP A 99 9.20 14.11 5.12
C ASP A 99 9.40 12.71 5.73
N ASP A 100 10.64 12.23 5.81
CA ASP A 100 11.01 10.99 6.52
C ASP A 100 10.56 10.99 8.00
N VAL A 101 10.75 12.10 8.72
CA VAL A 101 10.38 12.23 10.14
C VAL A 101 8.86 12.23 10.30
N PHE A 102 8.12 12.95 9.45
CA PHE A 102 6.66 12.96 9.50
C PHE A 102 6.04 11.62 9.08
N GLN A 103 6.62 10.92 8.10
CA GLN A 103 6.22 9.55 7.78
C GLN A 103 6.43 8.62 8.99
N LEU A 104 7.59 8.71 9.68
CA LEU A 104 7.84 7.91 10.88
C LEU A 104 6.90 8.26 12.04
N LEU A 105 6.64 9.54 12.27
CA LEU A 105 5.70 10.01 13.29
C LEU A 105 4.29 9.52 13.00
N SER A 106 3.82 9.66 11.76
CA SER A 106 2.53 9.15 11.30
C SER A 106 2.39 7.65 11.56
N LEU A 107 3.44 6.87 11.25
CA LEU A 107 3.46 5.45 11.58
C LEU A 107 3.44 5.19 13.09
N CYS A 108 4.10 6.02 13.91
CA CYS A 108 4.00 5.93 15.36
C CYS A 108 2.57 6.23 15.87
N PHE A 109 1.88 7.23 15.32
CA PHE A 109 0.47 7.50 15.63
C PHE A 109 -0.44 6.34 15.23
N LEU A 110 -0.19 5.71 14.08
CA LEU A 110 -0.89 4.50 13.65
C LEU A 110 -0.62 3.32 14.59
N THR A 111 0.61 3.11 15.07
CA THR A 111 0.92 2.04 16.04
C THR A 111 0.26 2.23 17.40
N VAL A 112 0.06 3.47 17.81
CA VAL A 112 -0.65 3.84 19.05
C VAL A 112 -2.17 3.74 18.89
N GLY A 113 -2.68 3.54 17.67
CA GLY A 113 -4.11 3.41 17.38
C GLY A 113 -4.83 4.72 17.08
N LEU A 114 -4.11 5.80 16.82
CA LEU A 114 -4.66 7.15 16.56
C LEU A 114 -4.85 7.43 15.06
N LYS A 115 -5.45 6.50 14.30
CA LYS A 115 -5.59 6.60 12.83
C LYS A 115 -6.47 7.75 12.31
N ASN A 116 -7.42 8.24 13.12
CA ASN A 116 -8.30 9.35 12.75
C ASN A 116 -7.69 10.72 13.11
N SER A 117 -6.46 10.72 13.64
CA SER A 117 -5.75 11.96 13.91
C SER A 117 -5.13 12.46 12.59
N ALA A 118 -5.19 13.76 12.37
CA ALA A 118 -4.50 14.42 11.27
C ALA A 118 -3.02 14.01 11.09
N PRO A 119 -2.17 13.84 12.13
CA PRO A 119 -0.80 13.34 11.92
C PRO A 119 -0.70 11.90 11.40
N ALA A 120 -1.70 11.05 11.65
CA ALA A 120 -1.69 9.67 11.19
C ALA A 120 -1.93 9.54 9.68
N THR A 121 -2.45 10.56 9.00
CA THR A 121 -2.71 10.51 7.56
C THR A 121 -1.44 10.73 6.72
N TYR A 122 -0.40 11.37 7.28
CA TYR A 122 0.78 11.82 6.53
C TYR A 122 1.55 10.68 5.82
N ALA A 123 1.75 9.53 6.47
CA ALA A 123 2.41 8.38 5.85
C ALA A 123 1.58 7.87 4.67
N SER A 124 0.25 7.76 4.84
CA SER A 124 -0.61 7.35 3.74
C SER A 124 -0.64 8.35 2.59
N LEU A 125 -0.60 9.66 2.90
CA LEU A 125 -0.53 10.72 1.90
C LEU A 125 0.78 10.68 1.12
N SER A 126 1.91 10.46 1.81
CA SER A 126 3.22 10.28 1.17
C SER A 126 3.26 9.05 0.26
N THR A 127 2.60 7.95 0.67
CA THR A 127 2.50 6.76 -0.20
C THR A 127 1.62 7.00 -1.42
N VAL A 128 0.55 7.78 -1.28
CA VAL A 128 -0.31 8.17 -2.40
C VAL A 128 0.46 9.07 -3.37
N GLN A 129 1.21 10.04 -2.87
CA GLN A 129 2.07 10.89 -3.69
C GLN A 129 3.05 10.06 -4.54
N SER A 130 3.85 9.18 -3.92
CA SER A 130 4.78 8.34 -4.68
C SER A 130 4.07 7.41 -5.67
N LEU A 131 2.86 6.96 -5.34
CA LEU A 131 2.06 6.15 -6.27
C LEU A 131 1.62 6.97 -7.49
N LEU A 132 1.12 8.18 -7.28
CA LEU A 132 0.73 9.10 -8.36
C LEU A 132 1.94 9.44 -9.24
N GLU A 133 3.09 9.74 -8.64
CA GLU A 133 4.35 9.94 -9.34
C GLU A 133 4.70 8.74 -10.23
N HIS A 134 4.65 7.51 -9.69
CA HIS A 134 4.93 6.30 -10.47
C HIS A 134 3.87 6.01 -11.55
N LEU A 135 2.60 6.31 -11.30
CA LEU A 135 1.54 6.18 -12.32
C LEU A 135 1.77 7.18 -13.45
N ASN A 136 2.14 8.42 -13.12
CA ASN A 136 2.50 9.45 -14.09
C ASN A 136 3.76 9.09 -14.89
N GLU A 137 4.80 8.56 -14.22
CA GLU A 137 6.02 8.08 -14.88
C GLU A 137 5.75 6.91 -15.84
N SER A 138 4.90 5.97 -15.42
CA SER A 138 4.57 4.80 -16.23
C SER A 138 3.65 5.14 -17.40
N ASN A 139 2.75 6.13 -17.26
CA ASN A 139 1.65 6.40 -18.20
C ASN A 139 0.70 5.20 -18.41
N ILE A 140 0.69 4.23 -17.48
CA ILE A 140 -0.12 3.02 -17.53
C ILE A 140 -1.08 3.06 -16.36
N PHE A 141 -2.27 3.59 -16.57
CA PHE A 141 -3.29 3.67 -15.52
C PHE A 141 -4.69 3.54 -16.10
N THR A 142 -5.56 2.88 -15.36
CA THR A 142 -6.98 2.72 -15.69
C THR A 142 -7.87 3.39 -14.66
N HIS A 143 -9.14 3.61 -14.99
CA HIS A 143 -10.13 4.08 -14.01
C HIS A 143 -10.23 3.18 -12.77
N HIS A 144 -9.89 1.90 -12.90
CA HIS A 144 -9.89 0.98 -11.76
C HIS A 144 -8.70 1.21 -10.82
N ASP A 145 -7.56 1.66 -11.33
CA ASP A 145 -6.37 1.92 -10.53
C ASP A 145 -6.50 3.26 -9.77
N LEU A 146 -7.18 4.25 -10.36
CA LEU A 146 -7.39 5.58 -9.78
C LEU A 146 -8.54 5.64 -8.77
N GLY A 147 -9.54 4.76 -8.89
CA GLY A 147 -10.68 4.71 -7.97
C GLY A 147 -10.30 4.59 -6.49
N PRO A 148 -9.51 3.58 -6.08
CA PRO A 148 -9.05 3.42 -4.71
C PRO A 148 -8.22 4.60 -4.20
N ILE A 149 -7.43 5.23 -5.09
CA ILE A 149 -6.61 6.40 -4.75
C ILE A 149 -7.50 7.60 -4.43
N LYS A 150 -8.53 7.82 -5.25
CA LYS A 150 -9.53 8.87 -5.03
C LYS A 150 -10.29 8.67 -3.71
N GLU A 151 -10.79 7.45 -3.48
CA GLU A 151 -11.47 7.12 -2.21
C GLU A 151 -10.57 7.39 -1.00
N ARG A 152 -9.26 7.10 -1.11
CA ARG A 152 -8.32 7.38 -0.03
C ARG A 152 -8.05 8.87 0.15
N LEU A 153 -7.89 9.63 -0.92
CA LEU A 153 -7.72 11.09 -0.87
C LEU A 153 -8.95 11.76 -0.25
N ASP A 154 -10.16 11.33 -0.62
CA ASP A 154 -11.42 11.82 -0.04
C ASP A 154 -11.50 11.52 1.47
N GLN A 155 -11.10 10.32 1.89
CA GLN A 155 -11.02 9.95 3.31
C GLN A 155 -10.05 10.86 4.07
N ILE A 156 -8.86 11.11 3.52
CA ILE A 156 -7.86 11.98 4.14
C ILE A 156 -8.36 13.42 4.21
N SER A 157 -8.99 13.93 3.14
CA SER A 157 -9.60 15.27 3.13
C SER A 157 -10.60 15.43 4.26
N LYS A 158 -11.48 14.44 4.44
CA LYS A 158 -12.47 14.45 5.52
C LYS A 158 -11.83 14.48 6.91
N ILE A 159 -10.77 13.69 7.14
CA ILE A 159 -10.05 13.66 8.42
C ILE A 159 -9.40 15.02 8.73
N VAL A 160 -8.81 15.66 7.72
CA VAL A 160 -8.19 16.99 7.84
C VAL A 160 -9.26 18.06 8.12
N GLU A 161 -10.39 18.03 7.40
CA GLU A 161 -11.52 18.95 7.62
C GLU A 161 -12.18 18.78 9.00
N GLU A 162 -12.34 17.55 9.49
CA GLU A 162 -12.88 17.26 10.83
C GLU A 162 -11.94 17.75 11.94
N SER A 163 -10.62 17.63 11.71
CA SER A 163 -9.60 18.15 12.63
C SER A 163 -9.68 19.69 12.73
N CYS A 164 -9.96 20.36 11.61
CA CYS A 164 -10.12 21.82 11.55
C CYS A 164 -11.48 22.31 12.08
N SER A 165 -12.56 21.53 11.91
CA SER A 165 -13.90 21.90 12.41
C SER A 165 -13.99 21.93 13.95
N GLN A 166 -13.09 21.24 14.65
CA GLN A 166 -12.92 21.37 16.10
C GLN A 166 -12.30 22.71 16.51
N GLU A 167 -11.67 23.43 15.57
CA GLU A 167 -10.95 24.70 15.79
C GLU A 167 -11.90 25.90 15.71
N ILE A 168 -12.79 25.93 14.72
CA ILE A 168 -13.79 27.02 14.54
C ILE A 168 -14.75 27.12 15.74
N LYS A 169 -14.97 26.02 16.47
CA LYS A 169 -15.81 26.02 17.67
C LYS A 169 -15.12 26.62 18.91
N LEU A 170 -13.80 26.58 18.96
CA LEU A 170 -13.03 27.19 20.06
C LEU A 170 -12.86 28.70 19.84
N ASP A 171 -12.73 29.15 18.59
CA ASP A 171 -12.59 30.57 18.26
C ASP A 171 -13.91 31.36 18.33
N ASN A 172 -15.06 30.72 18.07
CA ASN A 172 -16.36 31.43 18.16
C ASN A 172 -16.90 31.57 19.60
N GLU A 173 -16.32 30.87 20.58
CA GLU A 173 -16.61 31.08 22.01
C GLU A 173 -15.49 31.86 22.75
N GLY A 174 -14.39 32.19 22.05
CA GLY A 174 -13.24 32.89 22.60
C GLY A 174 -13.15 34.35 22.15
N ASP A 175 -13.72 35.26 22.93
CA ASP A 175 -13.32 36.68 22.90
C ASP A 175 -11.77 36.78 23.03
N ASP A 176 -11.14 37.76 22.37
CA ASP A 176 -9.69 38.08 22.42
C ASP A 176 -9.09 38.17 23.85
N GLN A 177 -9.93 38.18 24.89
CA GLN A 177 -9.55 38.10 26.31
C GLN A 177 -9.12 36.70 26.79
N PHE A 178 -9.51 35.61 26.12
CA PHE A 178 -9.23 34.25 26.61
C PHE A 178 -7.78 33.81 26.39
N ASN A 179 -7.14 34.29 25.30
CA ASN A 179 -5.72 34.04 25.02
C ASN A 179 -4.77 34.67 26.05
N GLN A 180 -5.25 35.61 26.86
CA GLN A 180 -4.44 36.32 27.86
C GLN A 180 -4.20 35.50 29.15
N TYR A 181 -4.90 34.36 29.31
CA TYR A 181 -4.82 33.48 30.48
C TYR A 181 -4.22 32.08 30.20
N LEU A 182 -3.89 31.79 28.94
CA LEU A 182 -3.22 30.53 28.56
C LEU A 182 -1.75 30.56 28.99
N ASP A 183 -1.23 29.43 29.49
CA ASP A 183 0.20 29.30 29.78
C ASP A 183 1.02 29.29 28.47
N GLU A 184 2.32 29.64 28.53
CA GLU A 184 3.21 29.68 27.36
C GLU A 184 3.18 28.35 26.58
N THR A 185 3.05 27.23 27.31
CA THR A 185 2.94 25.87 26.77
C THR A 185 1.67 25.65 25.92
N GLU A 186 0.53 26.23 26.32
CA GLU A 186 -0.75 26.06 25.62
C GLU A 186 -0.82 26.94 24.36
N LEU A 187 -0.23 28.13 24.41
CA LEU A 187 -0.07 28.99 23.24
C LEU A 187 0.82 28.33 22.18
N GLU A 188 1.93 27.71 22.59
CA GLU A 188 2.82 26.99 21.68
C GLU A 188 2.10 25.80 21.01
N GLN A 189 1.33 25.03 21.77
CA GLN A 189 0.54 23.91 21.25
C GLN A 189 -0.52 24.35 20.23
N ASN A 190 -1.22 25.47 20.49
CA ASN A 190 -2.21 26.02 19.55
C ASN A 190 -1.55 26.43 18.23
N GLN A 191 -0.41 27.13 18.30
CA GLN A 191 0.31 27.54 17.11
C GLN A 191 0.89 26.35 16.32
N ASN A 192 1.37 25.32 17.01
CA ASN A 192 1.84 24.08 16.39
C ASN A 192 0.69 23.34 15.66
N LYS A 193 -0.52 23.39 16.22
CA LYS A 193 -1.71 22.79 15.60
C LYS A 193 -2.12 23.50 14.31
N ILE A 194 -1.99 24.84 14.27
CA ILE A 194 -2.20 25.63 13.04
C ILE A 194 -1.17 25.24 11.96
N GLU A 195 0.12 25.15 12.33
CA GLU A 195 1.16 24.75 11.37
C GLU A 195 0.93 23.34 10.81
N GLN A 196 0.48 22.41 11.66
CA GLN A 196 0.09 21.07 11.24
C GLN A 196 -1.00 21.10 10.16
N ASP A 197 -2.07 21.89 10.35
CA ASP A 197 -3.17 21.98 9.38
C ASP A 197 -2.67 22.53 8.04
N LEU A 198 -1.87 23.61 8.08
CA LEU A 198 -1.25 24.18 6.89
C LEU A 198 -0.38 23.17 6.13
N LEU A 199 0.45 22.43 6.86
CA LEU A 199 1.39 21.45 6.29
C LEU A 199 0.63 20.29 5.63
N LEU A 200 -0.39 19.75 6.29
CA LEU A 200 -1.21 18.65 5.77
C LEU A 200 -2.05 19.07 4.57
N ARG A 201 -2.68 20.26 4.62
CA ARG A 201 -3.44 20.80 3.48
C ARG A 201 -2.56 21.06 2.27
N ALA A 202 -1.37 21.61 2.46
CA ALA A 202 -0.42 21.84 1.36
C ALA A 202 -0.05 20.53 0.66
N LYS A 203 0.29 19.48 1.44
CA LYS A 203 0.63 18.17 0.87
C LYS A 203 -0.58 17.47 0.25
N LEU A 204 -1.78 17.62 0.84
CA LEU A 204 -3.02 17.06 0.31
C LEU A 204 -3.38 17.70 -1.02
N GLN A 205 -3.30 19.02 -1.10
CA GLN A 205 -3.56 19.77 -2.33
C GLN A 205 -2.60 19.33 -3.44
N HIS A 206 -1.32 19.17 -3.14
CA HIS A 206 -0.34 18.65 -4.10
C HIS A 206 -0.75 17.28 -4.66
N CYS A 207 -1.17 16.35 -3.79
CA CYS A 207 -1.62 15.02 -4.23
C CYS A 207 -2.91 15.09 -5.07
N LEU A 208 -3.83 15.99 -4.73
CA LEU A 208 -5.06 16.21 -5.50
C LEU A 208 -4.76 16.80 -6.88
N ASP A 209 -3.85 17.75 -6.96
CA ASP A 209 -3.44 18.37 -8.22
C ASP A 209 -2.77 17.34 -9.15
N GLU A 210 -1.85 16.51 -8.62
CA GLU A 210 -1.27 15.39 -9.37
C GLU A 210 -2.31 14.36 -9.79
N TYR A 211 -3.24 14.01 -8.90
CA TYR A 211 -4.35 13.11 -9.22
C TYR A 211 -5.19 13.67 -10.36
N HIS A 212 -5.54 14.96 -10.33
CA HIS A 212 -6.32 15.60 -11.40
C HIS A 212 -5.52 15.71 -12.70
N GLU A 213 -4.20 15.92 -12.63
CA GLU A 213 -3.34 15.88 -13.81
C GLU A 213 -3.38 14.49 -14.46
N ILE A 214 -3.26 13.42 -13.66
CA ILE A 214 -3.33 12.03 -14.15
C ILE A 214 -4.75 11.68 -14.63
N GLU A 215 -5.79 12.14 -13.93
CA GLU A 215 -7.19 11.98 -14.32
C GLU A 215 -7.49 12.71 -15.63
N SER A 216 -6.87 13.86 -15.90
CA SER A 216 -6.99 14.57 -17.17
C SER A 216 -6.29 13.84 -18.33
N LYS A 217 -5.27 13.02 -18.02
CA LYS A 217 -4.55 12.17 -18.99
C LYS A 217 -5.26 10.84 -19.25
N LEU A 218 -6.31 10.50 -18.49
CA LEU A 218 -7.22 9.40 -18.83
C LEU A 218 -8.07 9.82 -20.03
N GLU A 219 -7.54 9.61 -21.23
CA GLU A 219 -8.29 9.82 -22.47
C GLU A 219 -9.25 8.66 -22.73
N GLU A 220 -10.46 8.97 -23.19
CA GLU A 220 -11.41 7.99 -23.72
C GLU A 220 -10.74 7.21 -24.86
N ILE A 221 -10.73 5.88 -24.76
CA ILE A 221 -10.09 5.01 -25.75
C ILE A 221 -10.85 5.13 -27.07
N ASP A 222 -10.12 5.51 -28.14
CA ASP A 222 -10.70 5.55 -29.48
C ASP A 222 -11.17 4.13 -29.88
N PRO A 223 -12.43 3.96 -30.33
CA PRO A 223 -12.97 2.65 -30.67
C PRO A 223 -12.18 1.93 -31.77
N SER A 224 -11.43 2.64 -32.60
CA SER A 224 -10.56 2.07 -33.65
C SER A 224 -9.34 1.30 -33.10
N LEU A 225 -8.97 1.53 -31.83
CA LEU A 225 -7.86 0.85 -31.15
C LEU A 225 -8.29 -0.40 -30.36
N ASN A 226 -9.60 -0.63 -30.21
CA ASN A 226 -10.13 -1.75 -29.41
C ASN A 226 -9.65 -3.12 -29.92
N SER A 227 -9.44 -3.28 -31.23
CA SER A 227 -8.94 -4.53 -31.80
C SER A 227 -7.49 -4.85 -31.41
N ILE A 228 -6.65 -3.82 -31.25
CA ILE A 228 -5.27 -3.97 -30.75
C ILE A 228 -5.29 -4.23 -29.25
N LEU A 229 -6.12 -3.49 -28.53
CA LEU A 229 -6.32 -3.62 -27.10
C LEU A 229 -6.79 -5.03 -26.71
N GLU A 230 -7.79 -5.58 -27.40
CA GLU A 230 -8.26 -6.96 -27.17
C GLU A 230 -7.17 -8.00 -27.42
N LYS A 231 -6.35 -7.83 -28.48
CA LYS A 231 -5.23 -8.73 -28.77
C LYS A 231 -4.14 -8.67 -27.70
N LEU A 232 -3.75 -7.47 -27.27
CA LEU A 232 -2.80 -7.31 -26.17
C LEU A 232 -3.36 -7.89 -24.86
N PHE A 233 -4.66 -7.75 -24.59
CA PHE A 233 -5.29 -8.39 -23.42
C PHE A 233 -5.29 -9.92 -23.50
N GLN A 234 -5.51 -10.50 -24.69
CA GLN A 234 -5.41 -11.93 -24.91
C GLN A 234 -4.00 -12.46 -24.69
N ILE A 235 -2.99 -11.74 -25.21
CA ILE A 235 -1.57 -12.05 -24.97
C ILE A 235 -1.26 -11.97 -23.48
N ARG A 236 -1.63 -10.88 -22.80
CA ARG A 236 -1.47 -10.70 -21.34
C ARG A 236 -2.10 -11.86 -20.56
N ARG A 237 -3.33 -12.26 -20.89
CA ARG A 237 -4.02 -13.38 -20.24
C ARG A 237 -3.33 -14.72 -20.50
N GLY A 238 -2.82 -14.93 -21.72
CA GLY A 238 -2.01 -16.08 -22.09
C GLY A 238 -0.72 -16.17 -21.27
N LEU A 239 0.00 -15.06 -21.13
CA LEU A 239 1.22 -14.95 -20.34
C LEU A 239 0.95 -15.16 -18.84
N LEU A 240 -0.10 -14.56 -18.28
CA LEU A 240 -0.50 -14.78 -16.88
C LEU A 240 -0.85 -16.24 -16.58
N SER A 241 -1.48 -16.94 -17.53
CA SER A 241 -1.77 -18.38 -17.42
C SER A 241 -0.49 -19.22 -17.39
N LEU A 242 0.50 -18.87 -18.20
CA LEU A 242 1.83 -19.49 -18.19
C LEU A 242 2.55 -19.21 -16.86
N VAL A 243 2.49 -17.99 -16.33
CA VAL A 243 3.09 -17.63 -15.03
C VAL A 243 2.48 -18.46 -13.90
N ALA A 244 1.15 -18.62 -13.88
CA ALA A 244 0.48 -19.43 -12.88
C ALA A 244 0.88 -20.92 -12.96
N SER A 245 1.05 -21.43 -14.18
CA SER A 245 1.47 -22.81 -14.43
C SER A 245 2.95 -23.04 -14.08
N ALA A 246 3.84 -22.09 -14.38
CA ALA A 246 5.26 -22.14 -14.02
C ALA A 246 5.47 -22.07 -12.49
N LYS A 247 4.72 -21.21 -11.79
CA LYS A 247 4.77 -21.10 -10.32
C LYS A 247 4.27 -22.36 -9.63
N LYS A 248 3.25 -23.03 -10.20
CA LYS A 248 2.76 -24.33 -9.71
C LYS A 248 3.83 -25.42 -9.84
N ASN A 249 4.56 -25.45 -10.95
CA ASN A 249 5.66 -26.39 -11.18
C ASN A 249 6.85 -26.18 -10.21
N SER A 250 7.13 -24.94 -9.82
CA SER A 250 8.21 -24.61 -8.86
C SER A 250 7.90 -25.04 -7.42
N LEU A 251 6.64 -25.29 -7.07
CA LEU A 251 6.19 -25.61 -5.70
C LEU A 251 6.07 -27.12 -5.41
N LEU A 252 6.14 -27.97 -6.44
CA LEU A 252 6.00 -29.42 -6.33
C LEU A 252 7.38 -30.09 -6.27
N SER A 253 7.57 -31.06 -5.36
CA SER A 253 8.80 -31.85 -5.33
C SER A 253 8.90 -32.76 -6.57
N GLN A 254 10.12 -33.04 -7.05
CA GLN A 254 10.40 -33.87 -8.24
C GLN A 254 9.62 -35.19 -8.31
N LYS A 255 9.21 -35.76 -7.16
CA LYS A 255 8.42 -37.01 -7.09
C LYS A 255 6.91 -36.83 -7.32
N GLU A 256 6.36 -35.63 -7.12
CA GLU A 256 4.92 -35.34 -7.33
C GLU A 256 4.61 -34.85 -8.76
N LEU A 257 5.67 -34.57 -9.54
CA LEU A 257 5.60 -34.16 -10.95
C LEU A 257 5.24 -35.33 -11.89
N ASP A 258 5.55 -36.57 -11.50
CA ASP A 258 5.32 -37.76 -12.35
C ASP A 258 3.89 -38.34 -12.22
N GLU A 259 3.18 -38.09 -11.12
CA GLU A 259 1.85 -38.68 -10.86
C GLU A 259 0.67 -37.82 -11.33
N LYS A 260 0.87 -36.51 -11.50
CA LYS A 260 -0.17 -35.61 -12.00
C LYS A 260 0.26 -35.13 -13.37
N HIS A 261 -0.53 -35.45 -14.41
CA HIS A 261 -0.40 -34.90 -15.76
C HIS A 261 -0.32 -33.35 -15.75
N LEU A 262 0.86 -32.78 -15.51
CA LEU A 262 1.14 -31.36 -15.64
C LEU A 262 1.91 -31.10 -16.93
N ILE A 263 1.66 -29.90 -17.46
CA ILE A 263 2.16 -29.38 -18.72
C ILE A 263 3.70 -29.39 -18.72
N SER A 264 4.32 -30.03 -19.72
CA SER A 264 5.78 -30.16 -19.79
C SER A 264 6.46 -28.78 -19.93
N PRO A 265 7.68 -28.61 -19.38
CA PRO A 265 8.44 -27.36 -19.52
C PRO A 265 8.72 -26.99 -20.98
N GLU A 266 8.79 -27.98 -21.88
CA GLU A 266 8.90 -27.76 -23.33
C GLU A 266 7.63 -27.15 -23.93
N TYR A 267 6.44 -27.56 -23.49
CA TYR A 267 5.18 -26.97 -23.92
C TYR A 267 5.05 -25.51 -23.45
N LEU A 268 5.48 -25.22 -22.22
CA LEU A 268 5.53 -23.85 -21.69
C LEU A 268 6.43 -22.93 -22.53
N ASN A 269 7.64 -23.39 -22.86
CA ASN A 269 8.57 -22.66 -23.71
C ASN A 269 8.04 -22.46 -25.13
N LYS A 270 7.42 -23.50 -25.71
CA LYS A 270 6.82 -23.39 -27.05
C LYS A 270 5.70 -22.36 -27.09
N LYS A 271 4.81 -22.38 -26.09
CA LYS A 271 3.68 -21.44 -26.00
C LYS A 271 4.13 -20.01 -25.69
N LEU A 272 5.22 -19.86 -24.94
CA LEU A 272 5.88 -18.55 -24.73
C LEU A 272 6.43 -17.99 -26.05
N LEU A 273 7.13 -18.81 -26.83
CA LEU A 273 7.66 -18.40 -28.14
C LEU A 273 6.55 -18.06 -29.15
N GLU A 274 5.40 -18.74 -29.06
CA GLU A 274 4.21 -18.42 -29.87
C GLU A 274 3.66 -17.04 -29.49
N LEU A 275 3.45 -16.77 -28.19
CA LEU A 275 2.97 -15.48 -27.70
C LEU A 275 3.98 -14.34 -27.95
N GLU A 276 5.29 -14.61 -27.86
CA GLU A 276 6.34 -13.64 -28.16
C GLU A 276 6.36 -13.25 -29.64
N LYS A 277 6.06 -14.19 -30.55
CA LYS A 277 5.91 -13.90 -31.98
C LYS A 277 4.67 -13.07 -32.26
N GLU A 278 3.52 -13.45 -31.71
CA GLU A 278 2.27 -12.69 -31.85
C GLU A 278 2.41 -11.25 -31.33
N PHE A 279 3.18 -11.09 -30.26
CA PHE A 279 3.49 -9.78 -29.69
C PHE A 279 4.41 -8.95 -30.61
N LYS A 280 5.50 -9.52 -31.13
CA LYS A 280 6.41 -8.85 -32.09
C LYS A 280 5.71 -8.46 -33.41
N ASP A 281 4.77 -9.27 -33.85
CA ASP A 281 3.95 -8.97 -35.03
C ASP A 281 3.03 -7.77 -34.77
N LEU A 282 2.56 -7.58 -33.55
CA LEU A 282 1.81 -6.37 -33.15
C LEU A 282 2.71 -5.14 -33.04
N GLU A 283 3.93 -5.27 -32.50
CA GLU A 283 4.91 -4.16 -32.45
C GLU A 283 5.31 -3.67 -33.84
N SER A 284 5.26 -4.54 -34.85
CA SER A 284 5.58 -4.18 -36.24
C SER A 284 4.57 -3.20 -36.88
N ASN A 285 3.38 -3.02 -36.29
CA ASN A 285 2.35 -2.10 -36.78
C ASN A 285 2.50 -0.67 -36.26
N ARG A 286 3.72 -0.27 -35.88
CA ARG A 286 4.03 1.03 -35.29
C ARG A 286 4.56 2.05 -36.29
N ASP A 287 4.60 3.31 -35.86
CA ASP A 287 5.29 4.39 -36.56
C ASP A 287 6.73 4.61 -36.03
N GLU A 288 7.45 5.55 -36.63
CA GLU A 288 8.82 5.93 -36.25
C GLU A 288 8.93 6.56 -34.83
N PHE A 289 7.80 6.95 -34.23
CA PHE A 289 7.68 7.53 -32.89
C PHE A 289 7.18 6.53 -31.83
N GLY A 290 6.90 5.28 -32.22
CA GLY A 290 6.47 4.20 -31.32
C GLY A 290 4.96 4.14 -31.03
N LYS A 291 4.13 4.92 -31.74
CA LYS A 291 2.66 4.90 -31.62
C LYS A 291 2.05 3.76 -32.45
N PHE A 292 0.97 3.15 -31.97
CA PHE A 292 0.25 2.10 -32.70
C PHE A 292 -0.67 2.70 -33.77
N LYS A 293 -0.59 2.19 -35.01
CA LYS A 293 -1.55 2.54 -36.06
C LYS A 293 -2.81 1.70 -35.90
N SER A 294 -3.99 2.31 -36.04
CA SER A 294 -5.25 1.57 -36.01
C SER A 294 -5.28 0.53 -37.14
N LEU A 295 -5.58 -0.73 -36.81
CA LEU A 295 -5.65 -1.84 -37.79
C LEU A 295 -6.75 -1.64 -38.84
N GLU A 296 -7.74 -0.81 -38.55
CA GLU A 296 -8.94 -0.60 -39.37
C GLU A 296 -8.87 0.65 -40.25
N THR A 297 -8.27 1.73 -39.76
CA THR A 297 -8.21 3.04 -40.45
C THR A 297 -6.81 3.39 -40.95
N GLY A 298 -5.75 2.78 -40.40
CA GLY A 298 -4.35 3.11 -40.72
C GLY A 298 -3.89 4.47 -40.19
N GLU A 299 -4.76 5.20 -39.50
CA GLU A 299 -4.47 6.48 -38.85
C GLU A 299 -3.91 6.24 -37.44
N ILE A 300 -3.23 7.26 -36.91
CA ILE A 300 -2.69 7.26 -35.55
C ILE A 300 -3.64 8.09 -34.69
N PRO A 301 -4.66 7.50 -34.06
CA PRO A 301 -5.43 8.20 -33.05
C PRO A 301 -4.51 8.57 -31.89
N GLU A 302 -4.57 9.81 -31.42
CA GLU A 302 -3.80 10.24 -30.25
C GLU A 302 -4.36 9.64 -28.96
N ASN A 303 -5.69 9.50 -28.91
CA ASN A 303 -6.43 9.01 -27.75
C ASN A 303 -6.24 7.51 -27.53
N GLY A 304 -5.86 7.10 -26.31
CA GLY A 304 -5.72 5.69 -25.91
C GLY A 304 -4.36 5.03 -26.22
N GLN A 305 -3.42 5.76 -26.84
CA GLN A 305 -2.07 5.25 -27.13
C GLN A 305 -1.26 4.96 -25.86
N ASN A 306 -1.45 5.74 -24.80
CA ASN A 306 -0.80 5.52 -23.50
C ASN A 306 -1.23 4.18 -22.88
N VAL A 307 -2.53 3.86 -22.96
CA VAL A 307 -3.07 2.57 -22.47
C VAL A 307 -2.47 1.40 -23.25
N LEU A 308 -2.35 1.52 -24.59
CA LEU A 308 -1.73 0.48 -25.42
C LEU A 308 -0.24 0.31 -25.13
N LYS A 309 0.51 1.42 -25.03
CA LYS A 309 1.91 1.42 -24.63
C LYS A 309 2.10 0.75 -23.27
N GLY A 310 1.17 0.99 -22.35
CA GLY A 310 1.20 0.37 -21.05
C GLY A 310 0.87 -1.12 -21.04
N LEU A 311 -0.14 -1.53 -21.80
CA LEU A 311 -0.48 -2.95 -21.95
C LEU A 311 0.64 -3.73 -22.64
N GLU A 312 1.32 -3.07 -23.56
CA GLU A 312 2.51 -3.57 -24.24
C GLU A 312 3.68 -3.71 -23.26
N ASP A 313 3.99 -2.68 -22.47
CA ASP A 313 5.00 -2.73 -21.41
C ASP A 313 4.70 -3.90 -20.46
N ASP A 314 3.43 -4.08 -20.03
CA ASP A 314 2.97 -5.22 -19.22
C ASP A 314 3.19 -6.59 -19.90
N CYS A 315 2.97 -6.69 -21.21
CA CYS A 315 3.18 -7.93 -21.95
C CYS A 315 4.67 -8.24 -22.11
N ASN A 316 5.48 -7.23 -22.44
CA ASN A 316 6.94 -7.32 -22.47
C ASN A 316 7.50 -7.74 -21.11
N ASP A 317 6.98 -7.16 -20.04
CA ASP A 317 7.32 -7.48 -18.65
C ASP A 317 7.04 -8.96 -18.32
N LEU A 318 5.87 -9.47 -18.68
CA LEU A 318 5.48 -10.87 -18.45
C LEU A 318 6.27 -11.87 -19.31
N ILE A 319 6.60 -11.52 -20.56
CA ILE A 319 7.44 -12.34 -21.45
C ILE A 319 8.85 -12.47 -20.84
N ASN A 320 9.43 -11.36 -20.40
CA ASN A 320 10.75 -11.34 -19.78
C ASN A 320 10.75 -12.18 -18.50
N ASP A 321 9.77 -11.99 -17.61
CA ASP A 321 9.62 -12.77 -16.38
C ASP A 321 9.56 -14.28 -16.60
N LEU A 322 8.81 -14.73 -17.61
CA LEU A 322 8.71 -16.14 -17.95
C LEU A 322 9.99 -16.66 -18.59
N SER A 323 10.63 -15.87 -19.46
CA SER A 323 11.93 -16.23 -20.07
C SER A 323 13.02 -16.43 -19.02
N HIS A 324 12.94 -15.70 -17.89
CA HIS A 324 13.86 -15.82 -16.77
C HIS A 324 13.63 -17.10 -15.95
N GLN A 325 12.38 -17.57 -15.83
CA GLN A 325 12.07 -18.81 -15.12
C GLN A 325 12.50 -20.07 -15.91
N THR A 326 12.54 -20.00 -17.25
CA THR A 326 12.91 -21.12 -18.11
C THR A 326 14.40 -21.18 -18.47
N ASN A 327 15.10 -20.03 -18.55
CA ASN A 327 16.51 -19.97 -18.98
C ASN A 327 17.51 -19.78 -17.82
N GLY A 328 17.28 -20.46 -16.69
CA GLY A 328 18.04 -20.31 -15.44
C GLY A 328 19.50 -19.84 -15.61
N ARG A 329 19.77 -18.63 -15.09
CA ARG A 329 21.05 -17.89 -14.95
C ARG A 329 21.29 -16.80 -16.00
N LEU A 330 20.79 -15.61 -15.70
CA LEU A 330 21.21 -14.38 -16.35
C LEU A 330 22.70 -14.11 -16.09
N THR A 331 23.44 -13.70 -17.11
CA THR A 331 24.78 -13.12 -16.98
C THR A 331 24.62 -11.60 -16.99
N LEU A 332 24.48 -11.01 -15.80
CA LEU A 332 24.43 -9.55 -15.63
C LEU A 332 25.84 -8.98 -15.52
N ASP A 333 25.99 -7.69 -15.80
CA ASP A 333 27.20 -6.94 -15.43
C ASP A 333 27.48 -7.15 -13.92
N PRO A 334 28.72 -7.47 -13.52
CA PRO A 334 29.13 -7.54 -12.12
C PRO A 334 28.67 -6.36 -11.26
N ASP A 335 28.56 -5.15 -11.83
CA ASP A 335 28.12 -3.95 -11.11
C ASP A 335 26.59 -3.93 -10.86
N LEU A 336 25.80 -4.64 -11.68
CA LEU A 336 24.33 -4.68 -11.63
C LEU A 336 23.77 -5.91 -10.89
N GLN A 337 24.55 -6.99 -10.85
CA GLN A 337 24.26 -8.22 -10.12
C GLN A 337 23.80 -8.01 -8.65
N PRO A 338 24.46 -7.18 -7.81
CA PRO A 338 24.05 -7.03 -6.41
C PRO A 338 22.69 -6.35 -6.25
N VAL A 339 22.35 -5.40 -7.12
CA VAL A 339 21.04 -4.72 -7.10
C VAL A 339 19.93 -5.69 -7.50
N TYR A 340 20.19 -6.51 -8.52
CA TYR A 340 19.26 -7.54 -8.97
C TYR A 340 18.95 -8.57 -7.89
N GLU A 341 19.97 -9.08 -7.19
CA GLU A 341 19.80 -10.07 -6.12
C GLU A 341 18.97 -9.52 -4.95
N GLN A 342 19.22 -8.28 -4.53
CA GLN A 342 18.44 -7.61 -3.48
C GLN A 342 16.97 -7.42 -3.88
N LEU A 343 16.71 -6.99 -5.13
CA LEU A 343 15.34 -6.81 -5.62
C LEU A 343 14.57 -8.14 -5.71
N ILE A 344 15.21 -9.23 -6.12
CA ILE A 344 14.59 -10.55 -6.12
C ILE A 344 14.28 -11.04 -4.71
N GLU A 345 15.19 -10.83 -3.75
CA GLU A 345 14.94 -11.20 -2.35
C GLU A 345 13.73 -10.44 -1.80
N ILE A 346 13.66 -9.12 -2.04
CA ILE A 346 12.53 -8.28 -1.64
C ILE A 346 11.25 -8.77 -2.33
N LYS A 347 11.25 -8.96 -3.65
CA LYS A 347 10.10 -9.45 -4.43
C LYS A 347 9.57 -10.77 -3.91
N THR A 348 10.45 -11.76 -3.72
CA THR A 348 10.05 -13.09 -3.23
C THR A 348 9.49 -13.03 -1.81
N THR A 349 10.03 -12.14 -0.96
CA THR A 349 9.51 -11.93 0.40
C THR A 349 8.13 -11.27 0.36
N LEU A 350 7.96 -10.22 -0.44
CA LEU A 350 6.67 -9.54 -0.62
C LEU A 350 5.60 -10.47 -1.22
N GLU A 351 5.94 -11.28 -2.22
CA GLU A 351 5.04 -12.29 -2.79
C GLU A 351 4.64 -13.36 -1.76
N LYS A 352 5.57 -13.78 -0.90
CA LYS A 352 5.25 -14.69 0.22
C LYS A 352 4.27 -14.03 1.19
N LEU A 353 4.46 -12.74 1.50
CA LEU A 353 3.55 -12.00 2.38
C LEU A 353 2.15 -11.87 1.78
N MET A 354 2.04 -11.64 0.46
CA MET A 354 0.76 -11.63 -0.26
C MET A 354 -0.02 -12.93 -0.09
N ILE A 355 0.67 -14.07 -0.12
CA ILE A 355 0.04 -15.39 -0.06
C ILE A 355 -0.26 -15.82 1.39
N THR A 356 0.68 -15.60 2.31
CA THR A 356 0.67 -16.24 3.64
C THR A 356 0.11 -15.37 4.76
N ARG A 357 0.14 -14.04 4.63
CA ARG A 357 -0.12 -13.11 5.75
C ARG A 357 -1.05 -11.96 5.42
N ARG A 358 -1.91 -12.12 4.41
CA ARG A 358 -2.86 -11.10 3.93
C ARG A 358 -3.66 -10.39 5.05
N TRP A 359 -3.96 -11.10 6.14
CA TRP A 359 -4.81 -10.63 7.24
C TRP A 359 -4.04 -10.23 8.53
N THR A 360 -2.72 -10.26 8.51
CA THR A 360 -1.86 -9.95 9.69
C THR A 360 -0.81 -8.89 9.41
N LEU A 361 -0.84 -8.32 8.20
CA LEU A 361 0.17 -7.41 7.71
C LEU A 361 -0.21 -5.97 8.09
N ARG A 362 0.73 -5.25 8.71
CA ARG A 362 0.56 -3.83 9.08
C ARG A 362 1.21 -2.93 8.03
N GLU A 363 0.68 -1.73 7.85
CA GLU A 363 1.33 -0.67 7.06
C GLU A 363 2.78 -0.42 7.53
N THR A 364 3.02 -0.51 8.84
CA THR A 364 4.36 -0.32 9.42
C THR A 364 5.39 -1.38 9.05
N ASP A 365 4.95 -2.61 8.78
CA ASP A 365 5.82 -3.72 8.35
C ASP A 365 6.22 -3.54 6.88
N LEU A 366 5.31 -3.01 6.05
CA LEU A 366 5.55 -2.64 4.64
C LEU A 366 6.53 -1.48 4.48
N PHE A 367 6.51 -0.52 5.40
CA PHE A 367 7.40 0.65 5.37
C PHE A 367 8.89 0.30 5.28
N THR A 368 9.32 -0.78 5.96
CA THR A 368 10.74 -1.19 5.87
C THR A 368 11.15 -1.63 4.48
N TYR A 369 10.22 -2.22 3.72
CA TYR A 369 10.45 -2.59 2.32
C TYR A 369 10.36 -1.37 1.42
N GLN A 370 9.42 -0.45 1.66
CA GLN A 370 9.34 0.83 0.94
C GLN A 370 10.65 1.61 1.03
N LYS A 371 11.20 1.76 2.25
CA LYS A 371 12.46 2.46 2.46
C LYS A 371 13.62 1.77 1.75
N LYS A 372 13.73 0.43 1.84
CA LYS A 372 14.77 -0.33 1.12
C LYS A 372 14.67 -0.15 -0.40
N LEU A 373 13.46 -0.16 -0.95
CA LEU A 373 13.25 0.08 -2.37
C LEU A 373 13.62 1.52 -2.76
N GLY A 374 13.29 2.51 -1.93
CA GLY A 374 13.70 3.89 -2.13
C GLY A 374 15.23 4.06 -2.07
N GLU A 375 15.90 3.40 -1.13
CA GLU A 375 17.36 3.36 -1.07
C GLU A 375 17.98 2.77 -2.35
N ILE A 376 17.36 1.73 -2.92
CA ILE A 376 17.78 1.16 -4.21
C ILE A 376 17.51 2.14 -5.35
N ASP A 377 16.33 2.77 -5.40
CA ASP A 377 15.95 3.72 -6.44
C ASP A 377 16.89 4.94 -6.47
N ASN A 378 17.31 5.40 -5.30
CA ASN A 378 18.25 6.51 -5.12
C ASN A 378 19.67 6.24 -5.68
N LEU A 379 20.02 4.98 -5.97
CA LEU A 379 21.28 4.65 -6.65
C LEU A 379 21.27 5.05 -8.13
N ARG A 380 20.11 5.42 -8.69
CA ARG A 380 19.98 5.79 -10.09
C ARG A 380 20.49 7.21 -10.36
N VAL A 381 21.14 7.37 -11.52
CA VAL A 381 21.57 8.65 -12.07
C VAL A 381 20.93 8.82 -13.44
N LYS A 382 20.11 9.87 -13.62
CA LYS A 382 19.35 10.13 -14.87
C LYS A 382 18.48 8.93 -15.32
N GLY A 383 17.80 8.30 -14.37
CA GLY A 383 16.88 7.18 -14.64
C GLY A 383 17.54 5.83 -14.96
N LYS A 384 18.87 5.68 -14.76
CA LYS A 384 19.60 4.41 -14.94
C LYS A 384 20.55 4.13 -13.78
N PHE A 385 20.81 2.86 -13.51
CA PHE A 385 21.81 2.47 -12.52
C PHE A 385 23.23 2.65 -13.08
N PRO A 386 24.21 3.12 -12.29
CA PRO A 386 25.59 3.26 -12.75
C PRO A 386 26.16 1.89 -13.10
N SER A 387 26.56 1.70 -14.35
CA SER A 387 27.13 0.46 -14.89
C SER A 387 28.32 0.79 -15.80
N LYS A 388 29.39 -0.02 -15.74
CA LYS A 388 30.55 0.13 -16.63
C LYS A 388 30.25 -0.39 -18.03
N SER A 389 29.37 -1.36 -18.17
CA SER A 389 28.84 -1.77 -19.47
C SER A 389 27.62 -0.92 -19.85
N SER A 390 27.51 -0.61 -21.15
CA SER A 390 26.27 -0.12 -21.75
C SER A 390 25.26 -1.25 -21.94
N ASP A 391 25.13 -2.16 -20.97
CA ASP A 391 24.18 -3.27 -21.04
C ASP A 391 22.76 -2.77 -20.73
N SER A 392 22.05 -2.39 -21.78
CA SER A 392 20.68 -1.90 -21.70
C SER A 392 19.73 -2.97 -21.15
N LYS A 393 19.97 -4.25 -21.43
CA LYS A 393 19.07 -5.35 -21.01
C LYS A 393 19.08 -5.54 -19.50
N GLY A 394 20.26 -5.59 -18.88
CA GLY A 394 20.36 -5.68 -17.41
C GLY A 394 19.73 -4.48 -16.69
N GLN A 395 19.86 -3.29 -17.26
CA GLN A 395 19.23 -2.08 -16.75
C GLN A 395 17.70 -2.18 -16.78
N PHE A 396 17.11 -2.54 -17.93
CA PHE A 396 15.67 -2.72 -18.05
C PHE A 396 15.12 -3.72 -17.04
N ILE A 397 15.82 -4.83 -16.81
CA ILE A 397 15.42 -5.89 -15.88
C ILE A 397 15.39 -5.40 -14.42
N ILE A 398 16.37 -4.60 -14.01
CA ILE A 398 16.42 -4.06 -12.64
C ILE A 398 15.37 -2.96 -12.45
N LEU A 399 15.17 -2.11 -13.47
CA LEU A 399 14.09 -1.12 -13.46
C LEU A 399 12.72 -1.80 -13.33
N TYR A 400 12.51 -2.90 -14.05
CA TYR A 400 11.32 -3.74 -14.00
C TYR A 400 11.09 -4.33 -12.59
N LEU A 401 12.10 -5.00 -12.04
CA LEU A 401 11.97 -5.61 -10.71
C LEU A 401 11.64 -4.59 -9.63
N LEU A 402 12.20 -3.37 -9.72
CA LEU A 402 11.86 -2.29 -8.79
C LEU A 402 10.38 -1.92 -8.90
N ARG A 403 9.88 -1.63 -10.12
CA ARG A 403 8.46 -1.31 -10.34
C ARG A 403 7.54 -2.41 -9.82
N ARG A 404 7.90 -3.67 -10.08
CA ARG A 404 7.13 -4.85 -9.63
C ARG A 404 7.05 -4.94 -8.10
N CYS A 405 8.13 -4.65 -7.39
CA CYS A 405 8.15 -4.60 -5.93
C CYS A 405 7.22 -3.51 -5.38
N TYR A 406 7.23 -2.31 -5.97
CA TYR A 406 6.31 -1.22 -5.59
C TYR A 406 4.84 -1.58 -5.84
N ALA A 407 4.53 -2.17 -6.99
CA ALA A 407 3.16 -2.61 -7.30
C ALA A 407 2.65 -3.67 -6.30
N ILE A 408 3.51 -4.59 -5.87
CA ILE A 408 3.15 -5.58 -4.85
C ILE A 408 2.91 -4.89 -3.49
N ILE A 409 3.76 -3.94 -3.10
CA ILE A 409 3.57 -3.17 -1.86
C ILE A 409 2.25 -2.41 -1.88
N TYR A 410 1.92 -1.74 -2.98
CA TYR A 410 0.65 -1.05 -3.14
C TYR A 410 -0.52 -1.99 -2.93
N LYS A 411 -0.53 -3.14 -3.62
CA LYS A 411 -1.59 -4.15 -3.48
C LYS A 411 -1.67 -4.73 -2.06
N LEU A 412 -0.53 -4.81 -1.36
CA LEU A 412 -0.48 -5.23 0.04
C LEU A 412 -1.04 -4.16 0.98
N LEU A 413 -0.80 -2.88 0.72
CA LEU A 413 -1.37 -1.76 1.47
C LEU A 413 -2.89 -1.69 1.29
N GLU A 414 -3.36 -1.81 0.04
CA GLU A 414 -4.80 -1.88 -0.28
C GLU A 414 -5.48 -3.05 0.44
N CYS A 415 -4.79 -4.19 0.57
CA CYS A 415 -5.30 -5.37 1.25
C CYS A 415 -5.10 -5.39 2.76
N SER A 416 -4.29 -4.49 3.35
CA SER A 416 -3.99 -4.54 4.77
C SER A 416 -5.12 -3.92 5.59
N GLU A 417 -5.81 -4.75 6.38
CA GLU A 417 -6.78 -4.25 7.35
C GLU A 417 -6.05 -3.70 8.59
N PRO A 418 -6.42 -2.51 9.06
CA PRO A 418 -5.79 -1.90 10.22
C PRO A 418 -6.40 -2.46 11.51
N VAL A 419 -5.77 -3.49 12.10
CA VAL A 419 -6.10 -3.96 13.46
C VAL A 419 -5.02 -3.49 14.42
N SER A 420 -5.39 -2.67 15.39
CA SER A 420 -4.50 -2.11 16.41
C SER A 420 -3.76 -3.19 17.22
N GLU A 421 -2.55 -2.87 17.70
CA GLU A 421 -1.70 -3.83 18.41
C GLU A 421 -2.33 -4.40 19.68
N SER A 422 -3.15 -3.61 20.38
CA SER A 422 -3.90 -4.03 21.56
C SER A 422 -4.93 -5.11 21.24
N LEU A 423 -5.47 -5.13 20.01
CA LEU A 423 -6.50 -6.05 19.55
C LEU A 423 -5.97 -7.28 18.81
N GLN A 424 -4.69 -7.29 18.42
CA GLN A 424 -4.04 -8.42 17.75
C GLN A 424 -4.18 -9.77 18.51
N PRO A 425 -4.03 -9.84 19.85
CA PRO A 425 -4.22 -11.10 20.58
C PRO A 425 -5.64 -11.66 20.43
N ILE A 426 -6.66 -10.79 20.41
CA ILE A 426 -8.07 -11.15 20.26
C ILE A 426 -8.32 -11.62 18.82
N HIS A 427 -7.81 -10.87 17.83
CA HIS A 427 -7.92 -11.21 16.41
C HIS A 427 -7.33 -12.60 16.09
N ASN A 428 -6.15 -12.89 16.61
CA ASN A 428 -5.48 -14.19 16.40
C ASN A 428 -6.27 -15.35 17.03
N GLN A 429 -6.86 -15.12 18.21
CA GLN A 429 -7.70 -16.12 18.87
C GLN A 429 -8.99 -16.39 18.09
N LEU A 430 -9.68 -15.34 17.64
CA LEU A 430 -10.89 -15.48 16.82
C LEU A 430 -10.59 -16.14 15.47
N SER A 431 -9.47 -15.78 14.83
CA SER A 431 -9.04 -16.39 13.56
C SER A 431 -8.76 -17.87 13.73
N THR A 432 -8.13 -18.27 14.84
CA THR A 432 -7.89 -19.68 15.16
C THR A 432 -9.19 -20.44 15.39
N VAL A 433 -10.11 -19.86 16.17
CA VAL A 433 -11.45 -20.44 16.41
C VAL A 433 -12.20 -20.62 15.10
N ARG A 434 -12.24 -19.59 14.23
CA ARG A 434 -12.87 -19.67 12.92
C ARG A 434 -12.31 -20.81 12.08
N ARG A 435 -10.98 -20.96 12.04
CA ARG A 435 -10.33 -22.03 11.29
C ARG A 435 -10.74 -23.41 11.81
N CYS A 436 -10.69 -23.60 13.13
CA CYS A 436 -11.11 -24.86 13.75
C CYS A 436 -12.58 -25.19 13.46
N LEU A 437 -13.47 -24.19 13.54
CA LEU A 437 -14.90 -24.36 13.22
C LEU A 437 -15.12 -24.75 11.75
N LEU A 438 -14.42 -24.09 10.82
CA LEU A 438 -14.51 -24.43 9.39
C LEU A 438 -13.94 -25.82 9.09
N ASP A 439 -12.85 -26.22 9.75
CA ASP A 439 -12.29 -27.56 9.61
C ASP A 439 -13.28 -28.63 10.11
N ILE A 440 -13.98 -28.40 11.23
CA ILE A 440 -15.04 -29.29 11.73
C ILE A 440 -16.20 -29.36 10.74
N LYS A 441 -16.66 -28.23 10.24
CA LYS A 441 -17.75 -28.17 9.24
C LYS A 441 -17.39 -28.97 7.99
N ARG A 442 -16.15 -28.84 7.50
CA ARG A 442 -15.66 -29.59 6.33
C ARG A 442 -15.58 -31.10 6.57
N LEU A 443 -15.35 -31.53 7.81
CA LEU A 443 -15.27 -32.94 8.21
C LEU A 443 -16.65 -33.58 8.44
N GLY A 444 -17.74 -32.90 8.11
CA GLY A 444 -19.11 -33.43 8.20
C GLY A 444 -19.91 -32.89 9.40
N GLY A 445 -19.46 -31.80 10.01
CA GLY A 445 -20.16 -31.16 11.13
C GLY A 445 -19.93 -31.89 12.46
N VAL A 446 -20.84 -31.68 13.42
CA VAL A 446 -20.79 -32.34 14.73
C VAL A 446 -21.95 -33.31 14.90
N SER A 447 -21.68 -34.48 15.48
CA SER A 447 -22.71 -35.48 15.80
C SER A 447 -23.42 -35.17 17.12
N ASN A 448 -22.74 -34.48 18.04
CA ASN A 448 -23.28 -34.09 19.33
C ASN A 448 -23.06 -32.59 19.57
N GLU A 449 -24.13 -31.88 19.94
CA GLU A 449 -24.07 -30.44 20.26
C GLU A 449 -23.03 -30.13 21.34
N ARG A 450 -22.76 -31.09 22.24
CA ARG A 450 -21.74 -30.96 23.31
C ARG A 450 -20.33 -30.70 22.78
N GLU A 451 -20.02 -31.09 21.55
CA GLU A 451 -18.71 -30.86 20.94
C GLU A 451 -18.47 -29.38 20.59
N LEU A 452 -19.54 -28.57 20.51
CA LEU A 452 -19.46 -27.14 20.25
C LEU A 452 -19.24 -26.29 21.51
N TYR A 453 -19.48 -26.85 22.69
CA TYR A 453 -19.36 -26.13 23.96
C TYR A 453 -17.99 -25.47 24.18
N PRO A 454 -16.85 -26.13 23.92
CA PRO A 454 -15.54 -25.49 24.06
C PRO A 454 -15.39 -24.23 23.20
N TYR A 455 -15.93 -24.24 21.98
CA TYR A 455 -15.91 -23.08 21.08
C TYR A 455 -16.88 -21.99 21.53
N GLN A 456 -18.09 -22.36 21.97
CA GLN A 456 -19.06 -21.42 22.54
C GLN A 456 -18.51 -20.71 23.77
N MET A 457 -17.89 -21.46 24.70
CA MET A 457 -17.25 -20.88 25.89
C MET A 457 -16.09 -19.97 25.51
N LYS A 458 -15.29 -20.35 24.50
CA LYS A 458 -14.20 -19.50 24.03
C LYS A 458 -14.73 -18.20 23.40
N LEU A 459 -15.74 -18.27 22.55
CA LEU A 459 -16.37 -17.09 21.94
C LEU A 459 -17.02 -16.19 22.98
N ALA A 460 -17.75 -16.76 23.96
CA ALA A 460 -18.31 -16.01 25.08
C ALA A 460 -17.22 -15.34 25.93
N SER A 461 -16.09 -16.01 26.16
CA SER A 461 -14.96 -15.41 26.89
C SER A 461 -14.34 -14.22 26.14
N LEU A 462 -14.31 -14.28 24.81
CA LEU A 462 -13.81 -13.19 23.96
C LEU A 462 -14.83 -12.06 23.88
N ASP A 463 -16.12 -12.39 23.83
CA ASP A 463 -17.22 -11.43 23.86
C ASP A 463 -17.26 -10.64 25.18
N ASN A 464 -17.05 -11.30 26.32
CA ASN A 464 -17.02 -10.67 27.63
C ASN A 464 -15.87 -9.66 27.83
N LEU A 465 -14.87 -9.64 26.93
CA LEU A 465 -13.85 -8.59 26.91
C LEU A 465 -14.40 -7.26 26.38
N ARG A 466 -15.56 -7.28 25.71
CA ARG A 466 -16.25 -6.09 25.23
C ARG A 466 -17.02 -5.42 26.36
N LYS A 467 -17.01 -4.10 26.39
CA LYS A 467 -17.96 -3.28 27.16
C LYS A 467 -18.79 -2.48 26.17
N ASP A 468 -20.11 -2.55 26.28
CA ASP A 468 -21.05 -1.89 25.35
C ASP A 468 -20.79 -2.22 23.85
N GLY A 469 -20.34 -3.45 23.58
CA GLY A 469 -20.03 -3.92 22.22
C GLY A 469 -18.67 -3.47 21.66
N ILE A 470 -17.82 -2.84 22.48
CA ILE A 470 -16.52 -2.28 22.09
C ILE A 470 -15.39 -2.95 22.90
N PHE A 471 -14.32 -3.37 22.21
CA PHE A 471 -13.07 -3.77 22.86
C PHE A 471 -12.25 -2.52 23.23
N TYR A 472 -11.83 -2.38 24.49
CA TYR A 472 -11.01 -1.26 24.96
C TYR A 472 -9.54 -1.69 25.12
N ASP A 473 -8.59 -0.76 25.00
CA ASP A 473 -7.18 -0.99 25.35
C ASP A 473 -6.93 -0.85 26.86
N SER A 474 -5.66 -1.03 27.25
CA SER A 474 -5.19 -0.85 28.63
C SER A 474 -5.39 0.56 29.17
N ASP A 475 -5.51 1.55 28.28
CA ASP A 475 -5.57 2.97 28.61
C ASP A 475 -7.01 3.49 28.57
N GLY A 476 -7.99 2.64 28.23
CA GLY A 476 -9.41 2.97 28.17
C GLY A 476 -9.85 3.64 26.86
N ASN A 477 -9.01 3.67 25.85
CA ASN A 477 -9.36 4.18 24.53
C ASN A 477 -10.02 3.09 23.67
N ILE A 478 -10.71 3.53 22.61
CA ILE A 478 -11.34 2.66 21.62
C ILE A 478 -10.31 2.33 20.54
N PRO A 479 -9.74 1.11 20.50
CA PRO A 479 -8.68 0.79 19.57
C PRO A 479 -9.25 0.37 18.22
N GLU A 480 -8.46 0.55 17.17
CA GLU A 480 -8.86 0.27 15.80
C GLU A 480 -8.92 -1.24 15.48
N GLY A 481 -9.82 -1.64 14.56
CA GLY A 481 -10.05 -3.04 14.19
C GLY A 481 -11.34 -3.62 14.79
N GLN A 482 -12.15 -2.79 15.45
CA GLN A 482 -13.45 -3.17 16.03
C GLN A 482 -14.37 -3.81 15.00
N GLY A 483 -14.49 -3.19 13.81
CA GLY A 483 -15.36 -3.69 12.74
C GLY A 483 -14.95 -5.09 12.28
N THR A 484 -13.65 -5.29 12.01
CA THR A 484 -13.08 -6.59 11.65
C THR A 484 -13.30 -7.62 12.75
N LEU A 485 -13.02 -7.27 14.02
CA LEU A 485 -13.21 -8.17 15.15
C LEU A 485 -14.68 -8.52 15.38
N ASN A 486 -15.58 -7.54 15.24
CA ASN A 486 -17.02 -7.74 15.38
C ASN A 486 -17.56 -8.61 14.25
N ALA A 487 -17.14 -8.38 13.02
CA ALA A 487 -17.48 -9.21 11.87
C ALA A 487 -16.93 -10.64 12.03
N LEU A 488 -15.69 -10.79 12.49
CA LEU A 488 -15.06 -12.08 12.71
C LEU A 488 -15.72 -12.86 13.85
N LEU A 489 -16.07 -12.17 14.94
CA LEU A 489 -16.77 -12.75 16.09
C LEU A 489 -18.21 -13.13 15.71
N ALA A 490 -18.92 -12.27 15.00
CA ALA A 490 -20.25 -12.58 14.44
C ALA A 490 -20.19 -13.81 13.54
N ALA A 491 -19.24 -13.84 12.58
CA ALA A 491 -19.06 -14.99 11.70
C ALA A 491 -18.76 -16.29 12.46
N CYS A 492 -17.98 -16.24 13.54
CA CYS A 492 -17.75 -17.40 14.39
C CYS A 492 -19.03 -17.87 15.11
N PHE A 493 -19.84 -16.94 15.62
CA PHE A 493 -21.14 -17.28 16.23
C PHE A 493 -22.10 -17.85 15.19
N ASP A 494 -22.12 -17.30 13.98
CA ASP A 494 -22.96 -17.78 12.88
C ASP A 494 -22.60 -19.21 12.49
N ILE A 495 -21.30 -19.53 12.35
CA ILE A 495 -20.84 -20.90 12.04
C ILE A 495 -21.25 -21.88 13.15
N VAL A 496 -21.12 -21.48 14.42
CA VAL A 496 -21.54 -22.33 15.55
C VAL A 496 -23.05 -22.55 15.54
N HIS A 497 -23.83 -21.51 15.26
CA HIS A 497 -25.29 -21.60 15.22
C HIS A 497 -25.76 -22.49 14.06
N GLU A 498 -25.18 -22.31 12.88
CA GLU A 498 -25.46 -23.13 11.70
C GLU A 498 -25.17 -24.62 11.99
N MET A 499 -24.00 -24.93 12.54
CA MET A 499 -23.64 -26.32 12.89
C MET A 499 -24.55 -26.92 13.97
N LYS A 500 -25.06 -26.11 14.89
CA LYS A 500 -26.06 -26.57 15.87
C LYS A 500 -27.39 -26.93 15.18
N VAL A 501 -27.86 -26.10 14.26
CA VAL A 501 -29.07 -26.36 13.48
C VAL A 501 -28.92 -27.63 12.64
N GLU A 502 -27.77 -27.83 11.99
CA GLU A 502 -27.47 -29.05 11.23
C GLU A 502 -27.46 -30.30 12.13
N ALA A 503 -26.86 -30.24 13.31
CA ALA A 503 -26.83 -31.36 14.26
C ALA A 503 -28.24 -31.69 14.79
N GLU A 504 -29.07 -30.69 15.09
CA GLU A 504 -30.46 -30.89 15.49
C GLU A 504 -31.32 -31.50 14.36
N ALA A 505 -31.09 -31.10 13.11
CA ALA A 505 -31.77 -31.66 11.96
C ALA A 505 -31.41 -33.14 11.75
N ASN A 506 -30.12 -33.49 11.86
CA ASN A 506 -29.64 -34.86 11.72
C ASN A 506 -30.17 -35.79 12.82
N ASN A 507 -30.32 -35.30 14.05
CA ASN A 507 -30.91 -36.08 15.14
C ASN A 507 -32.41 -36.35 14.90
N LYS A 508 -33.16 -35.34 14.42
CA LYS A 508 -34.59 -35.52 14.07
C LYS A 508 -34.80 -36.49 12.91
N SER A 509 -33.93 -36.49 11.89
CA SER A 509 -34.03 -37.48 10.80
C SER A 509 -33.80 -38.91 11.29
N ASN A 510 -32.89 -39.13 12.24
CA ASN A 510 -32.65 -40.46 12.82
C ASN A 510 -33.81 -40.95 13.69
N ASP A 511 -34.47 -40.05 14.45
CA ASP A 511 -35.66 -40.41 15.25
C ASP A 511 -36.89 -40.75 14.39
N THR A 512 -36.93 -40.28 13.14
CA THR A 512 -38.06 -40.55 12.23
C THR A 512 -37.90 -41.89 11.51
N SER A 513 -36.66 -42.35 11.23
CA SER A 513 -36.40 -43.65 10.62
C SER A 513 -36.68 -44.84 11.55
N ASP A 514 -36.56 -44.68 12.86
CA ASP A 514 -36.79 -45.78 13.82
C ASP A 514 -38.28 -46.06 14.09
N ASN A 515 -39.20 -45.18 13.65
CA ASN A 515 -40.65 -45.34 13.89
C ASN A 515 -41.40 -46.00 12.73
N ASP A 516 -40.84 -46.07 11.51
CA ASP A 516 -41.53 -46.67 10.35
C ASP A 516 -41.33 -48.19 10.23
N ASP A 517 -40.36 -48.79 10.92
CA ASP A 517 -40.08 -50.23 10.84
C ASP A 517 -40.92 -51.11 11.79
N THR A 518 -41.76 -50.53 12.66
CA THR A 518 -42.60 -51.31 13.60
C THR A 518 -44.05 -51.52 13.16
N ASN A 519 -44.49 -50.98 12.02
CA ASN A 519 -45.90 -51.04 11.59
C ASN A 519 -46.15 -51.82 10.28
N SER A 520 -45.21 -52.64 9.81
CA SER A 520 -45.41 -53.58 8.69
C SER A 520 -45.21 -55.03 9.11
N GLN A 521 -46.04 -55.51 10.04
CA GLN A 521 -46.28 -56.94 10.25
C GLN A 521 -47.61 -57.15 10.98
N PHE A 522 -48.72 -56.97 10.26
CA PHE A 522 -49.99 -57.67 10.52
C PHE A 522 -50.74 -57.91 9.20
#